data_AF-A0AAN5GX74-F1
#
_entry.id   AF-A0AAN5GX74-F1
#
_cell.length_a   1.000
_cell.length_b   1.000
_cell.length_c   1.000
_cell.angle_alpha   90.00
_cell.angle_beta   90.00
_cell.angle_gamma   90.00
#
_symmetry.space_group_name_H-M   'P 1'
#
loop_
_entity.id
_entity.type
_entity.pdbx_description
1 polymer ?
#
loop_
_entity_poly.entity_id
_entity_poly.type
_entity_poly.pdbx_seq_one_letter_code
_entity_poly.pdbx_strand_id
1 'polypeptide(L)'
;MKQWRDDIKRFFATYFMINYETGMLEWIDGGEVKTRDDAYGNPMIRYGTRDYYVKYVIWFLHHEVQATKKIIFRDGNKRNCHPNNLLQEI
;
A
#
# COMPACT_ATOMS: atom_id res chain seq x y z
N MET A 1 -5.13 -13.45 4.74
CA MET A 1 -4.67 -13.30 3.34
C MET A 1 -3.49 -14.22 3.07
N LYS A 2 -3.17 -14.53 1.80
CA LYS A 2 -1.94 -15.28 1.47
C LYS A 2 -0.71 -14.40 1.68
N GLN A 3 0.35 -14.96 2.27
CA GLN A 3 1.66 -14.32 2.37
C GLN A 3 2.20 -13.97 0.99
N TRP A 4 2.79 -12.80 0.85
CA TRP A 4 3.56 -12.43 -0.32
C TRP A 4 4.89 -13.16 -0.32
N ARG A 5 5.37 -13.47 -1.53
CA ARG A 5 6.72 -13.97 -1.73
C ARG A 5 7.74 -12.91 -1.33
N ASP A 6 8.93 -13.35 -0.93
CA ASP A 6 9.98 -12.45 -0.43
C ASP A 6 10.52 -11.49 -1.49
N ASP A 7 10.51 -11.88 -2.77
CA ASP A 7 10.89 -11.00 -3.89
C ASP A 7 9.98 -9.77 -3.97
N ILE A 8 8.68 -9.95 -3.72
CA ILE A 8 7.69 -8.86 -3.72
C ILE A 8 7.92 -7.92 -2.54
N LYS A 9 8.11 -8.49 -1.34
CA LYS A 9 8.39 -7.71 -0.12
C LYS A 9 9.67 -6.89 -0.29
N ARG A 10 10.73 -7.52 -0.81
CA ARG A 10 12.01 -6.86 -1.11
C ARG A 10 11.83 -5.76 -2.14
N PHE A 11 11.08 -6.00 -3.22
CA PHE A 11 10.79 -4.97 -4.23
C PHE A 11 10.13 -3.75 -3.59
N PHE A 12 9.06 -3.92 -2.81
CA PHE A 12 8.38 -2.80 -2.15
C PHE A 12 9.32 -2.02 -1.22
N ALA A 13 10.07 -2.71 -0.37
CA ALA A 13 11.00 -2.07 0.57
C ALA A 13 12.20 -1.40 -0.11
N THR A 14 12.55 -1.81 -1.33
CA THR A 14 13.70 -1.26 -2.08
C THR A 14 13.31 -0.03 -2.90
N TYR A 15 12.12 -0.03 -3.49
CA TYR A 15 11.76 0.95 -4.52
C TYR A 15 10.68 1.94 -4.10
N PHE A 16 9.93 1.67 -3.03
CA PHE A 16 8.87 2.56 -2.58
C PHE A 16 9.16 3.19 -1.22
N MET A 17 8.65 4.40 -1.07
CA MET A 17 8.53 5.09 0.21
C MET A 17 7.11 5.62 0.41
N ILE A 18 6.78 5.96 1.64
CA ILE A 18 5.49 6.57 1.98
C ILE A 18 5.67 8.09 1.91
N ASN A 19 4.91 8.76 1.05
CA ASN A 19 4.74 10.20 1.14
C ASN A 19 3.76 10.49 2.29
N TYR A 20 4.27 11.04 3.39
CA TYR A 20 3.47 11.36 4.58
C TYR A 20 2.60 12.63 4.41
N GLU A 21 2.86 13.48 3.42
CA GLU A 21 2.01 14.62 3.10
C GLU A 21 0.73 14.19 2.36
N THR A 22 0.85 13.27 1.41
CA THR A 22 -0.27 12.79 0.59
C THR A 22 -0.88 11.49 1.09
N GLY A 23 -0.16 10.73 1.91
CA GLY A 23 -0.55 9.39 2.35
C GLY A 23 -0.44 8.32 1.27
N MET A 24 0.29 8.58 0.17
CA MET A 24 0.42 7.69 -0.98
C MET A 24 1.86 7.16 -1.13
N LEU A 25 2.06 6.27 -2.11
CA LEU A 25 3.39 5.75 -2.43
C LEU A 25 4.14 6.71 -3.35
N GLU A 26 5.42 6.88 -3.07
CA GLU A 26 6.40 7.47 -3.97
C GLU A 26 7.50 6.46 -4.29
N TRP A 27 8.11 6.62 -5.46
CA TRP A 27 9.37 5.97 -5.77
C TRP A 27 10.47 6.53 -4.88
N ILE A 28 11.45 5.71 -4.54
CA ILE A 28 12.57 6.12 -3.68
C ILE A 28 13.42 7.27 -4.29
N ASP A 29 13.30 7.52 -5.60
CA ASP A 29 13.91 8.65 -6.29
C ASP A 29 13.05 9.93 -6.29
N GLY A 30 11.91 9.92 -5.60
CA GLY A 30 10.98 11.05 -5.45
C GLY A 30 9.90 11.12 -6.53
N GLY A 31 9.82 10.16 -7.45
CA GLY A 31 8.76 10.12 -8.45
C GLY A 31 7.40 9.68 -7.87
N GLU A 32 6.30 10.21 -8.40
CA GLU A 32 4.95 9.72 -8.05
C GLU A 32 4.74 8.29 -8.58
N VAL A 33 4.23 7.39 -7.73
CA VAL A 33 3.83 6.05 -8.16
C VAL A 33 2.45 6.12 -8.82
N LYS A 34 2.40 5.81 -10.12
CA LYS A 34 1.12 5.73 -10.85
C LYS A 34 0.27 4.60 -10.29
N THR A 35 -0.93 4.97 -9.85
CA THR A 35 -1.94 4.03 -9.35
C THR A 35 -3.13 3.99 -10.29
N ARG A 36 -3.95 2.96 -10.13
CA ARG A 36 -5.30 2.90 -10.69
C ARG A 36 -6.26 2.44 -9.62
N ASP A 37 -7.52 2.79 -9.75
CA ASP A 37 -8.52 2.37 -8.78
C ASP A 37 -9.20 1.06 -9.20
N ASP A 38 -9.60 0.27 -8.20
CA ASP A 38 -10.57 -0.81 -8.42
C ASP A 38 -12.00 -0.25 -8.60
N ALA A 39 -12.97 -1.13 -8.86
CA ALA A 39 -14.38 -0.74 -9.00
C ALA A 39 -14.98 -0.06 -7.76
N TYR A 40 -14.28 -0.11 -6.62
CA TYR A 40 -14.69 0.47 -5.35
C TYR A 40 -13.89 1.71 -4.97
N GLY A 41 -12.93 2.17 -5.79
CA GLY A 41 -12.10 3.33 -5.50
C GLY A 41 -10.88 3.05 -4.62
N ASN A 42 -10.47 1.79 -4.41
CA ASN A 42 -9.20 1.47 -3.74
C ASN A 42 -8.03 1.59 -4.73
N PRO A 43 -6.99 2.39 -4.40
CA PRO A 43 -5.81 2.49 -5.24
C PRO A 43 -5.02 1.18 -5.29
N MET A 44 -4.54 0.83 -6.47
CA MET A 44 -3.72 -0.34 -6.77
C MET A 44 -2.52 0.04 -7.63
N ILE A 45 -1.41 -0.65 -7.38
CA ILE A 45 -0.23 -0.65 -8.24
C ILE A 45 -0.12 -2.00 -8.94
N ARG A 46 0.47 -2.01 -10.14
CA ARG A 46 0.77 -3.23 -10.88
C ARG A 46 2.25 -3.56 -10.77
N TYR A 47 2.55 -4.79 -10.39
CA TYR A 47 3.90 -5.34 -10.45
C TYR A 47 3.87 -6.72 -11.13
N GLY A 48 4.57 -6.83 -12.27
CA GLY A 48 4.46 -7.98 -13.16
C GLY A 48 3.01 -8.18 -13.62
N THR A 49 2.46 -9.37 -13.41
CA THR A 49 1.09 -9.74 -13.78
C THR A 49 0.07 -9.54 -12.65
N ARG A 50 0.49 -8.98 -11.50
CA ARG A 50 -0.35 -8.88 -10.30
C ARG A 50 -0.59 -7.44 -9.89
N ASP A 51 -1.76 -7.24 -9.31
CA ASP A 51 -2.18 -5.96 -8.76
C ASP A 51 -2.14 -6.03 -7.23
N TYR A 52 -1.63 -4.98 -6.60
CA TYR A 52 -1.44 -4.87 -5.17
C TYR A 52 -2.11 -3.59 -4.69
N TYR A 53 -2.97 -3.68 -3.67
CA TYR A 53 -3.57 -2.48 -3.11
C TYR A 53 -2.54 -1.67 -2.34
N VAL A 54 -2.54 -0.37 -2.59
CA VAL A 54 -1.63 0.60 -1.98
C VAL A 54 -1.67 0.53 -0.46
N LYS A 55 -2.87 0.43 0.13
CA LYS A 55 -3.05 0.31 1.60
C LYS A 55 -2.28 -0.86 2.22
N TYR A 56 -2.17 -2.00 1.54
CA TYR A 56 -1.41 -3.15 2.07
C TYR A 56 0.09 -2.95 1.92
N VAL A 57 0.53 -2.28 0.86
CA VAL A 57 1.94 -1.94 0.65
C VAL A 57 2.39 -0.92 1.69
N ILE A 58 1.63 0.16 1.89
CA ILE A 58 1.92 1.17 2.91
C ILE A 58 1.92 0.56 4.31
N TRP A 59 0.97 -0.31 4.63
CA TRP A 59 0.98 -1.01 5.92
C TRP A 59 2.26 -1.81 6.13
N PHE A 60 2.68 -2.57 5.11
CA PHE A 60 3.91 -3.36 5.16
C PHE A 60 5.14 -2.47 5.34
N LEU A 61 5.23 -1.34 4.63
CA LEU A 61 6.35 -0.41 4.76
C LEU A 61 6.39 0.28 6.12
N HIS A 62 5.22 0.62 6.69
CA HIS A 62 5.15 1.33 7.97
C HIS A 62 5.38 0.42 9.19
N HIS A 63 4.89 -0.82 9.15
CA HIS A 63 4.97 -1.76 10.29
C HIS A 63 6.02 -2.85 10.11
N GLU A 64 6.69 -2.89 8.95
CA GLU A 64 7.65 -3.94 8.55
C GLU A 64 7.06 -5.37 8.54
N VAL A 65 5.73 -5.48 8.58
CA VAL A 65 5.01 -6.76 8.59
C VAL A 65 3.80 -6.71 7.66
N GLN A 66 3.59 -7.78 6.90
CA GLN A 66 2.42 -7.90 6.04
C GLN A 66 1.16 -8.06 6.91
N ALA A 67 0.11 -7.29 6.60
CA ALA A 67 -1.19 -7.46 7.23
C ALA A 67 -1.71 -8.90 7.08
N THR A 68 -2.22 -9.45 8.18
CA THR A 68 -2.79 -10.80 8.21
C THR A 68 -4.30 -10.79 7.95
N LYS A 69 -4.96 -9.68 8.32
CA LYS A 69 -6.38 -9.40 8.15
C LYS A 69 -6.60 -8.18 7.27
N LYS A 70 -7.86 -7.91 6.94
CA LYS A 70 -8.25 -6.83 6.03
C LYS A 70 -7.88 -5.46 6.63
N ILE A 71 -7.39 -4.58 5.77
CA ILE A 71 -7.16 -3.16 6.11
C ILE A 71 -8.37 -2.31 5.71
N ILE A 72 -8.80 -1.48 6.65
CA ILE A 72 -9.86 -0.49 6.51
C ILE A 72 -9.30 0.93 6.69
N PHE A 73 -10.07 1.91 6.24
CA PHE A 73 -9.77 3.34 6.33
C PHE A 73 -10.61 3.94 7.46
N ARG A 74 -9.98 4.64 8.41
CA ARG A 74 -10.68 5.25 9.56
C ARG A 74 -11.70 6.29 9.10
N ASP A 75 -11.32 7.11 8.13
CA ASP A 75 -12.15 8.19 7.57
C ASP A 75 -13.09 7.72 6.43
N GLY A 76 -13.01 6.46 6.03
CA GLY A 76 -13.74 5.91 4.88
C GLY A 76 -13.23 6.36 3.50
N ASN A 77 -12.28 7.31 3.42
CA ASN A 77 -11.69 7.78 2.17
C ASN A 77 -10.60 6.82 1.70
N LYS A 78 -10.92 6.03 0.68
CA LYS A 78 -10.03 4.99 0.14
C LYS A 78 -8.76 5.52 -0.52
N ARG A 79 -8.71 6.81 -0.85
CA ARG A 79 -7.50 7.47 -1.38
C ARG A 79 -6.59 8.02 -0.29
N ASN A 80 -7.08 8.16 0.95
CA ASN A 80 -6.24 8.53 2.08
C ASN A 80 -5.56 7.28 2.65
N CYS A 81 -4.50 6.81 1.98
CA CYS A 81 -3.77 5.62 2.43
C CYS A 81 -2.70 5.92 3.49
N HIS A 82 -2.70 7.12 4.10
CA HIS A 82 -1.76 7.50 5.14
C HIS A 82 -1.75 6.45 6.28
N PRO A 83 -0.57 6.02 6.80
CA PRO A 83 -0.50 4.96 7.81
C PRO A 83 -1.44 5.14 9.00
N ASN A 84 -1.53 6.36 9.54
CA ASN A 84 -2.43 6.69 10.65
C ASN A 84 -3.93 6.52 10.32
N ASN A 85 -4.32 6.59 9.04
CA ASN A 85 -5.69 6.35 8.59
C ASN A 85 -5.99 4.86 8.37
N LEU A 86 -4.97 4.00 8.35
CA LEU A 86 -5.13 2.58 8.14
C LEU A 86 -5.31 1.84 9.48
N LEU A 87 -6.21 0.87 9.47
CA LEU A 87 -6.45 -0.06 10.56
C LEU A 87 -6.57 -1.46 10.01
N GLN A 88 -5.99 -2.43 10.70
CA GLN A 88 -6.27 -3.83 10.46
C GLN A 88 -7.50 -4.24 11.28
N GLU A 89 -8.49 -4.90 10.65
CA GLU A 89 -9.62 -5.51 11.36
C GLU A 89 -9.10 -6.54 12.39
N ILE A 90 -9.76 -6.59 13.57
CA ILE A 90 -9.32 -7.40 14.72
C ILE A 90 -9.48 -8.88 14.50
#